data_AF-A0A6N3UWA5-F1
#
_entry.id   AF-A0A6N3UWA5-F1
#
_cell.length_a   1.000
_cell.length_b   1.000
_cell.length_c   1.000
_cell.angle_alpha   90.00
_cell.angle_beta   90.00
_cell.angle_gamma   90.00
#
_symmetry.space_group_name_H-M   'P 1'
#
loop_
_entity.id
_entity.type
_entity.pdbx_description
1 polymer ?
#
loop_
_entity_poly.entity_id
_entity_poly.type
_entity_poly.pdbx_seq_one_letter_code
_entity_poly.pdbx_strand_id
1 'polypeptide(L)'
;MQLLYGVPEDIEKWMDLITEVRWDFPGLETQEKLNEHKTSVLKFMDKRQAVCVKEEAEIAGVILFSREHNMICCLAVAPRYRRRGVATMLMVEALANLDRAKEISVSTFRADDVKGIAPRTLYEKFGFVADELIEEFDYPNQKFVLFPAGAERKARQMSINGMVREISRILADCDPTIYLYGSSALNDFRLGWSDIDILVLTEKQISESQANLLVNLRRTMLADEPDNLYYRSFEGAMLTRSAFLANADDRVVYWGTSGERITDRYLLDGFGKTELIESSLLLYGKDIRKELRYPDLHELYADVNRHYKTIRKYAQSTGRNFYSFGWLLDISRCIYILRTGKIISKTKAAEWALQNNLCPDVHALTTALNVRKCPLKYRYDKDTFDYAETLGEIVQRFADVLEKELKAIE
;
A
#
# COMPACT_ATOMS: atom_id res chain seq x y z
N MET A 1 40.26 -5.08 5.84
CA MET A 1 38.86 -5.11 6.33
C MET A 1 38.34 -6.53 6.44
N GLN A 2 37.77 -6.89 7.59
CA GLN A 2 37.19 -8.21 7.86
C GLN A 2 35.73 -8.05 8.30
N LEU A 3 34.83 -8.87 7.76
CA LEU A 3 33.43 -8.93 8.19
C LEU A 3 33.27 -9.94 9.32
N LEU A 4 32.60 -9.55 10.41
CA LEU A 4 32.44 -10.34 11.63
C LEU A 4 31.03 -10.13 12.20
N TYR A 5 30.52 -11.13 12.91
CA TYR A 5 29.35 -10.93 13.77
C TYR A 5 29.79 -10.19 15.04
N GLY A 6 29.03 -9.18 15.44
CA GLY A 6 29.29 -8.43 16.65
C GLY A 6 29.09 -9.30 17.88
N VAL A 7 30.00 -9.17 18.84
CA VAL A 7 29.93 -9.79 20.17
C VAL A 7 29.84 -8.71 21.25
N PRO A 8 29.38 -9.01 22.48
CA PRO A 8 29.24 -8.00 23.54
C PRO A 8 30.51 -7.20 23.80
N GLU A 9 31.70 -7.79 23.63
CA GLU A 9 33.00 -7.11 23.79
C GLU A 9 33.23 -6.00 22.76
N ASP A 10 32.51 -6.02 21.63
CA ASP A 10 32.58 -5.00 20.60
C ASP A 10 31.70 -3.78 20.91
N ILE A 11 30.86 -3.83 21.95
CA ILE A 11 29.79 -2.85 22.14
C ILE A 11 30.30 -1.42 22.30
N GLU A 12 31.42 -1.21 22.99
CA GLU A 12 31.95 0.14 23.19
C GLU A 12 32.38 0.75 21.84
N LYS A 13 33.19 0.01 21.06
CA LYS A 13 33.61 0.46 19.72
C LYS A 13 32.47 0.58 18.73
N TRP A 14 31.44 -0.24 18.88
CA TRP A 14 30.22 -0.15 18.08
C TRP A 14 29.51 1.17 18.39
N MET A 15 29.36 1.49 19.68
CA MET A 15 28.72 2.73 20.12
C MET A 15 29.57 3.97 19.85
N ASP A 16 30.90 3.86 19.78
CA ASP A 16 31.77 4.94 19.32
C ASP A 16 31.42 5.34 17.88
N LEU A 17 31.30 4.36 16.98
CA LEU A 17 30.85 4.59 15.60
C LEU A 17 29.44 5.19 15.56
N ILE A 18 28.49 4.63 16.31
CA ILE A 18 27.11 5.14 16.34
C ILE A 18 27.09 6.59 16.85
N THR A 19 27.93 6.92 17.84
CA THR A 19 28.05 8.28 18.38
C THR A 19 28.66 9.24 17.35
N GLU A 20 29.64 8.80 16.56
CA GLU A 20 30.23 9.58 15.46
C GLU A 20 29.17 9.97 14.41
N VAL A 21 28.27 9.03 14.07
CA VAL A 21 27.27 9.24 13.01
C VAL A 21 25.89 9.64 13.52
N ARG A 22 25.68 9.80 14.83
CA ARG A 22 24.35 9.95 15.45
C ARG A 22 23.47 11.04 14.84
N TRP A 23 24.06 12.13 14.34
CA TRP A 23 23.31 13.25 13.75
C TRP A 23 22.73 12.93 12.38
N ASP A 24 23.23 11.88 11.72
CA ASP A 24 22.71 11.33 10.47
C ASP A 24 21.50 10.41 10.71
N PHE A 25 21.15 10.06 11.96
CA PHE A 25 20.09 9.11 12.27
C PHE A 25 19.04 9.70 13.20
N PRO A 26 17.74 9.62 12.86
CA PRO A 26 16.68 9.98 13.79
C PRO A 26 16.66 8.99 14.96
N GLY A 27 16.31 9.48 16.15
CA GLY A 27 16.19 8.63 17.33
C GLY A 27 17.50 8.35 18.06
N LEU A 28 18.59 9.07 17.76
CA LEU A 28 19.90 8.97 18.46
C LEU A 28 20.38 10.31 19.05
N GLU A 29 19.47 11.27 19.24
CA GLU A 29 19.83 12.66 19.59
C GLU A 29 20.24 12.85 21.05
N THR A 30 19.85 11.95 21.95
CA THR A 30 20.07 12.05 23.41
C THR A 30 20.87 10.87 23.95
N GLN A 31 21.46 11.04 25.14
CA GLN A 31 22.18 9.93 25.79
C GLN A 31 21.25 8.78 26.15
N GLU A 32 20.01 9.07 26.54
CA GLU A 32 18.97 8.08 26.82
C GLU A 32 18.69 7.22 25.59
N LYS A 33 18.42 7.86 24.44
CA LYS A 33 18.24 7.20 23.15
C LYS A 33 19.44 6.36 22.71
N LEU A 34 20.66 6.85 22.94
CA LEU A 34 21.88 6.07 22.69
C LEU A 34 21.98 4.83 23.60
N ASN A 35 21.57 4.93 24.87
CA ASN A 35 21.56 3.80 25.81
C ASN A 35 20.49 2.76 25.42
N GLU A 36 19.32 3.20 24.94
CA GLU A 36 18.28 2.32 24.39
C GLU A 36 18.76 1.61 23.11
N HIS A 37 19.45 2.33 22.22
CA HIS A 37 20.08 1.75 21.04
C HIS A 37 21.15 0.73 21.42
N LYS A 38 22.04 1.04 22.38
CA LYS A 38 23.05 0.11 22.91
C LYS A 38 22.42 -1.19 23.42
N THR A 39 21.32 -1.07 24.18
CA THR A 39 20.55 -2.21 24.70
C THR A 39 19.98 -3.05 23.55
N SER A 40 19.48 -2.40 22.49
CA SER A 40 18.98 -3.08 21.30
C SER A 40 20.11 -3.82 20.56
N VAL A 41 21.25 -3.17 20.32
CA VAL A 41 22.43 -3.77 19.67
C VAL A 41 22.86 -5.06 20.38
N LEU A 42 22.94 -5.06 21.71
CA LEU A 42 23.30 -6.25 22.48
C LEU A 42 22.30 -7.41 22.26
N LYS A 43 20.99 -7.12 22.17
CA LYS A 43 19.97 -8.14 21.82
C LYS A 43 20.16 -8.68 20.40
N PHE A 44 20.53 -7.82 19.45
CA PHE A 44 20.85 -8.26 18.08
C PHE A 44 22.13 -9.10 18.03
N MET A 45 23.15 -8.80 18.85
CA MET A 45 24.37 -9.60 18.98
C MET A 45 24.05 -11.01 19.51
N ASP A 46 23.25 -11.12 20.58
CA ASP A 46 22.80 -12.40 21.16
C ASP A 46 22.08 -13.28 20.12
N LYS A 47 21.25 -12.67 19.28
CA LYS A 47 20.54 -13.37 18.19
C LYS A 47 21.38 -13.62 16.94
N ARG A 48 22.67 -13.25 16.93
CA ARG A 48 23.57 -13.31 15.77
C ARG A 48 22.98 -12.56 14.55
N GLN A 49 22.55 -11.34 14.80
CA GLN A 49 21.86 -10.43 13.89
C GLN A 49 22.50 -9.03 13.83
N ALA A 50 23.63 -8.86 14.51
CA ALA A 50 24.51 -7.70 14.43
C ALA A 50 25.81 -8.09 13.70
N VAL A 51 26.14 -7.38 12.62
CA VAL A 51 27.35 -7.62 11.83
C VAL A 51 28.14 -6.32 11.74
N CYS A 52 29.46 -6.40 11.86
CA CYS A 52 30.38 -5.29 11.70
C CYS A 52 31.49 -5.61 10.71
N VAL A 53 32.05 -4.57 10.11
CA VAL A 53 33.32 -4.66 9.36
C VAL A 53 34.39 -4.00 10.21
N LYS A 54 35.47 -4.73 10.49
CA LYS A 54 36.62 -4.23 11.24
C LYS A 54 37.80 -3.96 10.31
N GLU A 55 38.51 -2.87 10.55
CA GLU A 55 39.84 -2.61 10.01
C GLU A 55 40.76 -2.36 11.20
N GLU A 56 41.74 -3.25 11.40
CA GLU A 56 42.57 -3.28 12.60
C GLU A 56 41.72 -3.37 13.88
N ALA A 57 41.91 -2.44 14.82
CA ALA A 57 41.17 -2.37 16.07
C ALA A 57 39.85 -1.57 15.94
N GLU A 58 39.54 -0.99 14.78
CA GLU A 58 38.42 -0.06 14.60
C GLU A 58 37.22 -0.73 13.91
N ILE A 59 36.01 -0.26 14.24
CA ILE A 59 34.79 -0.66 13.53
C ILE A 59 34.55 0.33 12.38
N ALA A 60 34.67 -0.17 11.15
CA ALA A 60 34.50 0.61 9.93
C ALA A 60 33.03 0.82 9.54
N GLY A 61 32.16 -0.12 9.91
CA GLY A 61 30.73 -0.05 9.66
C GLY A 61 29.98 -1.17 10.35
N VAL A 62 28.68 -0.98 10.51
CA VAL A 62 27.79 -1.88 11.24
C VAL A 62 26.45 -2.03 10.52
N ILE A 63 25.83 -3.19 10.68
CA ILE A 63 24.46 -3.47 10.25
C ILE A 63 23.72 -4.30 11.29
N LEU A 64 22.45 -3.95 11.52
CA LEU A 64 21.50 -4.73 12.29
C LEU A 64 20.38 -5.19 11.35
N PHE A 65 19.97 -6.45 11.44
CA PHE A 65 18.85 -6.99 10.68
C PHE A 65 17.98 -7.90 11.53
N SER A 66 16.66 -7.88 11.35
CA SER A 66 15.75 -8.78 12.05
C SER A 66 15.28 -9.88 11.10
N ARG A 67 15.60 -11.14 11.42
CA ARG A 67 15.02 -12.32 10.76
C ARG A 67 13.53 -12.50 11.08
N GLU A 68 13.10 -12.06 12.27
CA GLU A 68 11.71 -12.15 12.72
C GLU A 68 10.81 -11.23 11.90
N HIS A 69 11.25 -9.99 11.67
CA HIS A 69 10.50 -9.00 10.89
C HIS A 69 10.93 -8.94 9.42
N ASN A 70 11.88 -9.79 9.03
CA ASN A 70 12.50 -9.83 7.71
C ASN A 70 12.95 -8.45 7.20
N MET A 71 13.71 -7.70 8.01
CA MET A 71 14.04 -6.30 7.70
C MET A 71 15.46 -5.92 8.09
N ILE A 72 15.97 -4.86 7.47
CA ILE A 72 17.20 -4.17 7.90
C ILE A 72 16.79 -3.07 8.88
N CYS A 73 17.40 -3.06 10.06
CA CYS A 73 17.03 -2.16 11.17
C CYS A 73 17.98 -0.97 11.29
N CYS A 74 19.26 -1.14 10.97
CA CYS A 74 20.25 -0.07 11.05
C CYS A 74 21.42 -0.41 10.13
N LEU A 75 21.96 0.58 9.42
CA LEU A 75 23.19 0.45 8.64
C LEU A 75 23.97 1.76 8.77
N ALA A 76 25.19 1.69 9.30
CA ALA A 76 26.08 2.83 9.45
C ALA A 76 27.50 2.49 8.95
N VAL A 77 28.15 3.47 8.34
CA VAL A 77 29.56 3.38 7.92
C VAL A 77 30.27 4.66 8.36
N ALA A 78 31.40 4.49 9.05
CA ALA A 78 32.17 5.62 9.53
C ALA A 78 32.60 6.49 8.34
N PRO A 79 32.54 7.83 8.45
CA PRO A 79 32.91 8.76 7.38
C PRO A 79 34.23 8.41 6.67
N ARG A 80 35.29 8.08 7.41
CA ARG A 80 36.61 7.70 6.88
C ARG A 80 36.64 6.40 6.07
N TYR A 81 35.63 5.54 6.21
CA TYR A 81 35.51 4.26 5.50
C TYR A 81 34.44 4.27 4.39
N ARG A 82 33.74 5.42 4.19
CA ARG A 82 32.77 5.57 3.09
C ARG A 82 33.48 5.44 1.74
N ARG A 83 32.75 4.95 0.73
CA ARG A 83 33.26 4.67 -0.64
C ARG A 83 34.37 3.60 -0.73
N ARG A 84 34.59 2.81 0.32
CA ARG A 84 35.54 1.67 0.35
C ARG A 84 34.85 0.29 0.29
N GLY A 85 33.56 0.24 -0.05
CA GLY A 85 32.80 -1.02 -0.18
C GLY A 85 32.20 -1.58 1.12
N VAL A 86 32.43 -0.96 2.27
CA VAL A 86 31.96 -1.43 3.60
C VAL A 86 30.45 -1.69 3.63
N ALA A 87 29.63 -0.71 3.21
CA ALA A 87 28.17 -0.86 3.19
C ALA A 87 27.72 -2.02 2.29
N THR A 88 28.41 -2.24 1.16
CA THR A 88 28.12 -3.35 0.24
C THR A 88 28.39 -4.70 0.91
N MET A 89 29.51 -4.85 1.63
CA MET A 89 29.82 -6.08 2.38
C MET A 89 28.74 -6.38 3.44
N LEU A 90 28.35 -5.37 4.20
CA LEU A 90 27.32 -5.48 5.25
C LEU A 90 25.96 -5.88 4.65
N MET A 91 25.56 -5.23 3.56
CA MET A 91 24.30 -5.53 2.86
C MET A 91 24.26 -6.96 2.29
N VAL A 92 25.35 -7.42 1.69
CA VAL A 92 25.45 -8.79 1.16
C VAL A 92 25.25 -9.81 2.29
N GLU A 93 25.90 -9.60 3.44
CA GLU A 93 25.75 -10.49 4.59
C GLU A 93 24.33 -10.48 5.17
N ALA A 94 23.73 -9.29 5.35
CA ALA A 94 22.37 -9.19 5.87
C ALA A 94 21.36 -9.88 4.95
N LEU A 95 21.43 -9.64 3.63
CA LEU A 95 20.53 -10.26 2.66
C LEU A 95 20.74 -11.78 2.52
N ALA A 96 21.94 -12.30 2.80
CA ALA A 96 22.18 -13.74 2.86
C ALA A 96 21.50 -14.40 4.07
N ASN A 97 21.19 -13.62 5.11
CA ASN A 97 20.58 -14.09 6.36
C ASN A 97 19.06 -13.79 6.47
N LEU A 98 18.49 -13.09 5.50
CA LEU A 98 17.07 -12.74 5.42
C LEU A 98 16.33 -13.64 4.41
N ASP A 99 15.03 -13.81 4.61
CA ASP A 99 14.19 -14.67 3.78
C ASP A 99 13.80 -13.96 2.47
N ARG A 100 14.49 -14.31 1.39
CA ARG A 100 14.24 -13.76 0.04
C ARG A 100 12.97 -14.29 -0.64
N ALA A 101 12.27 -15.24 -0.02
CA ALA A 101 10.93 -15.64 -0.47
C ALA A 101 9.84 -14.70 0.04
N LYS A 102 10.17 -13.81 0.98
CA LYS A 102 9.28 -12.78 1.53
C LYS A 102 9.82 -11.39 1.21
N GLU A 103 8.97 -10.38 1.35
CA GLU A 103 9.39 -8.99 1.27
C GLU A 103 10.40 -8.69 2.37
N ILE A 104 11.52 -8.07 1.98
CA ILE A 104 12.51 -7.54 2.91
C ILE A 104 12.37 -6.02 2.96
N SER A 105 12.18 -5.45 4.14
CA SER A 105 11.98 -4.00 4.29
C SER A 105 13.16 -3.28 4.92
N VAL A 106 13.24 -1.99 4.67
CA VAL A 106 14.12 -1.05 5.38
C VAL A 106 13.45 0.33 5.40
N SER A 107 13.60 1.05 6.49
CA SER A 107 13.18 2.45 6.59
C SER A 107 14.36 3.35 6.22
N THR A 108 14.13 4.36 5.38
CA THR A 108 15.14 5.36 5.03
C THR A 108 14.49 6.71 4.78
N PHE A 109 15.30 7.75 4.61
CA PHE A 109 14.80 9.11 4.41
C PHE A 109 13.99 9.25 3.12
N ARG A 110 13.09 10.24 3.11
CA ARG A 110 12.30 10.62 1.93
C ARG A 110 13.19 11.19 0.82
N ALA A 111 12.63 11.30 -0.39
CA ALA A 111 13.38 11.72 -1.57
C ALA A 111 13.85 13.19 -1.54
N ASP A 112 13.12 14.03 -0.80
CA ASP A 112 13.38 15.45 -0.58
C ASP A 112 14.35 15.72 0.58
N ASP A 113 14.76 14.69 1.32
CA ASP A 113 15.71 14.81 2.41
C ASP A 113 17.16 14.57 1.92
N VAL A 114 18.04 15.54 2.21
CA VAL A 114 19.46 15.49 1.88
C VAL A 114 20.15 14.28 2.53
N LYS A 115 19.73 13.85 3.72
CA LYS A 115 20.23 12.64 4.39
C LYS A 115 19.92 11.37 3.60
N GLY A 116 18.90 11.41 2.75
CA GLY A 116 18.45 10.31 1.91
C GLY A 116 19.32 10.00 0.70
N ILE A 117 20.13 10.95 0.22
CA ILE A 117 20.86 10.81 -1.06
C ILE A 117 21.70 9.53 -1.08
N ALA A 118 22.54 9.32 -0.07
CA ALA A 118 23.43 8.16 0.01
C ALA A 118 22.70 6.84 0.31
N PRO A 119 21.86 6.72 1.37
CA PRO A 119 21.22 5.45 1.70
C PRO A 119 20.20 5.01 0.65
N ARG A 120 19.41 5.92 0.06
CA ARG A 120 18.46 5.55 -1.01
C ARG A 120 19.19 4.96 -2.22
N THR A 121 20.25 5.64 -2.69
CA THR A 121 21.09 5.14 -3.80
C THR A 121 21.65 3.75 -3.49
N LEU A 122 22.06 3.49 -2.25
CA LEU A 122 22.53 2.18 -1.82
C LEU A 122 21.42 1.13 -1.90
N TYR A 123 20.24 1.37 -1.33
CA TYR A 123 19.15 0.40 -1.33
C TYR A 123 18.62 0.12 -2.74
N GLU A 124 18.50 1.15 -3.59
CA GLU A 124 18.12 1.01 -5.00
C GLU A 124 19.12 0.14 -5.76
N LYS A 125 20.43 0.28 -5.51
CA LYS A 125 21.47 -0.59 -6.08
C LYS A 125 21.25 -2.07 -5.71
N PHE A 126 20.70 -2.36 -4.54
CA PHE A 126 20.35 -3.72 -4.10
C PHE A 126 18.95 -4.17 -4.57
N GLY A 127 18.26 -3.35 -5.36
CA GLY A 127 16.96 -3.67 -5.95
C GLY A 127 15.76 -3.40 -5.04
N PHE A 128 15.97 -2.70 -3.92
CA PHE A 128 14.86 -2.18 -3.13
C PHE A 128 14.12 -1.11 -3.93
N VAL A 129 12.81 -1.06 -3.74
CA VAL A 129 11.92 -0.10 -4.39
C VAL A 129 11.23 0.71 -3.31
N ALA A 130 11.14 2.02 -3.52
CA ALA A 130 10.40 2.92 -2.65
C ALA A 130 8.91 2.53 -2.55
N ASP A 131 8.37 2.55 -1.35
CA ASP A 131 6.99 2.20 -1.00
C ASP A 131 6.36 3.38 -0.21
N GLU A 132 5.42 3.10 0.69
CA GLU A 132 4.76 4.07 1.57
C GLU A 132 5.72 5.06 2.28
N LEU A 133 5.26 6.32 2.35
CA LEU A 133 5.82 7.33 3.26
C LEU A 133 5.34 7.03 4.68
N ILE A 134 6.29 7.04 5.61
CA ILE A 134 6.07 6.72 7.02
C ILE A 134 6.65 7.80 7.93
N GLU A 135 6.40 7.65 9.21
CA GLU A 135 7.05 8.40 10.28
C GLU A 135 7.67 7.38 11.24
N GLU A 136 8.93 7.57 11.58
CA GLU A 136 9.67 6.71 12.49
C GLU A 136 10.58 7.58 13.36
N PHE A 137 10.55 7.37 14.68
CA PHE A 137 11.25 8.23 15.66
C PHE A 137 10.91 9.72 15.51
N ASP A 138 9.62 10.03 15.26
CA ASP A 138 9.10 11.38 14.97
C ASP A 138 9.78 12.05 13.76
N TYR A 139 10.32 11.24 12.84
CA TYR A 139 11.03 11.71 11.65
C TYR A 139 10.38 11.22 10.35
N PRO A 140 10.21 12.09 9.34
CA PRO A 140 9.69 11.71 8.03
C PRO A 140 10.61 10.71 7.31
N ASN A 141 10.11 9.48 7.15
CA ASN A 141 10.82 8.41 6.45
C ASN A 141 9.98 7.88 5.29
N GLN A 142 10.58 6.97 4.53
CA GLN A 142 9.98 6.19 3.48
C GLN A 142 10.42 4.74 3.63
N LYS A 143 9.46 3.84 3.54
CA LYS A 143 9.73 2.41 3.50
C LYS A 143 10.27 2.02 2.13
N PHE A 144 11.30 1.20 2.13
CA PHE A 144 11.87 0.58 0.94
C PHE A 144 11.68 -0.92 1.05
N VAL A 145 11.29 -1.56 -0.04
CA VAL A 145 10.99 -3.00 -0.07
C VAL A 145 11.79 -3.69 -1.17
N LEU A 146 12.54 -4.71 -0.79
CA LEU A 146 13.09 -5.70 -1.71
C LEU A 146 12.08 -6.84 -1.83
N PHE A 147 11.51 -6.95 -3.03
CA PHE A 147 10.49 -7.94 -3.33
C PHE A 147 11.09 -9.31 -3.65
N PRO A 148 10.36 -10.41 -3.37
CA PRO A 148 10.71 -11.73 -3.87
C PRO A 148 10.87 -11.73 -5.39
N ALA A 149 11.74 -12.59 -5.90
CA ALA A 149 11.95 -12.74 -7.34
C ALA A 149 10.62 -13.13 -8.03
N GLY A 150 10.27 -12.41 -9.10
CA GLY A 150 9.04 -12.65 -9.86
C GLY A 150 7.74 -12.18 -9.17
N ALA A 151 7.82 -11.49 -8.03
CA ALA A 151 6.63 -10.97 -7.37
C ALA A 151 5.91 -9.91 -8.23
N GLU A 152 4.62 -10.15 -8.51
CA GLU A 152 3.73 -9.20 -9.19
C GLU A 152 3.76 -7.82 -8.54
N ARG A 153 3.75 -7.77 -7.20
CA ARG A 153 3.70 -6.52 -6.43
C ARG A 153 4.86 -5.58 -6.75
N LYS A 154 6.03 -6.10 -7.14
CA LYS A 154 7.16 -5.25 -7.56
C LYS A 154 6.82 -4.42 -8.78
N ALA A 155 6.27 -5.05 -9.82
CA ALA A 155 5.91 -4.37 -11.07
C ALA A 155 4.77 -3.36 -10.84
N ARG A 156 3.79 -3.73 -9.99
CA ARG A 156 2.73 -2.82 -9.55
C ARG A 156 3.30 -1.61 -8.80
N GLN A 157 4.19 -1.83 -7.83
CA GLN A 157 4.82 -0.75 -7.05
C GLN A 157 5.65 0.19 -7.93
N MET A 158 6.39 -0.34 -8.91
CA MET A 158 7.11 0.48 -9.88
C MET A 158 6.16 1.36 -10.71
N SER A 159 5.00 0.83 -11.11
CA SER A 159 3.97 1.58 -11.84
C SER A 159 3.33 2.66 -10.97
N ILE A 160 3.07 2.35 -9.69
CA ILE A 160 2.63 3.34 -8.68
C ILE A 160 3.64 4.46 -8.54
N ASN A 161 4.92 4.15 -8.40
CA ASN A 161 5.97 5.16 -8.26
C ASN A 161 6.08 6.05 -9.51
N GLY A 162 5.93 5.48 -10.71
CA GLY A 162 5.89 6.23 -11.96
C GLY A 162 4.68 7.18 -12.02
N MET A 163 3.48 6.68 -11.69
CA MET A 163 2.26 7.48 -11.68
C MET A 163 2.33 8.62 -10.66
N VAL A 164 2.79 8.34 -9.44
CA VAL A 164 2.98 9.35 -8.37
C VAL A 164 3.94 10.44 -8.82
N ARG A 165 5.04 10.09 -9.49
CA ARG A 165 6.01 11.06 -10.01
C ARG A 165 5.41 11.99 -11.05
N GLU A 166 4.65 11.46 -12.00
CA GLU A 166 4.05 12.29 -13.04
C GLU A 166 2.92 13.17 -12.48
N ILE A 167 2.07 12.64 -11.58
CA ILE A 167 1.04 13.44 -10.90
C ILE A 167 1.70 14.57 -10.11
N SER A 168 2.72 14.27 -9.29
CA SER A 168 3.37 15.30 -8.46
C SER A 168 4.11 16.33 -9.30
N ARG A 169 4.68 15.95 -10.45
CA ARG A 169 5.29 16.87 -11.41
C ARG A 169 4.27 17.81 -12.04
N ILE A 170 3.12 17.29 -12.48
CA ILE A 170 2.06 18.10 -13.09
C ILE A 170 1.46 19.09 -12.07
N LEU A 171 1.35 18.65 -10.81
CA LEU A 171 0.75 19.42 -9.72
C LEU A 171 1.78 20.13 -8.84
N ALA A 172 3.00 20.35 -9.30
CA ALA A 172 4.12 20.82 -8.47
C ALA A 172 3.85 22.16 -7.75
N ASP A 173 3.02 23.04 -8.32
CA ASP A 173 2.63 24.33 -7.76
C ASP A 173 1.33 24.30 -6.93
N CYS A 174 0.70 23.12 -6.81
CA CYS A 174 -0.54 22.88 -6.08
C CYS A 174 -0.37 22.17 -4.73
N ASP A 175 0.87 21.87 -4.32
CA ASP A 175 1.22 21.15 -3.07
C ASP A 175 0.43 19.83 -2.90
N PRO A 176 0.59 18.84 -3.80
CA PRO A 176 -0.26 17.67 -3.83
C PRO A 176 0.07 16.72 -2.68
N THR A 177 -0.96 16.01 -2.23
CA THR A 177 -0.88 14.86 -1.34
C THR A 177 -1.56 13.68 -2.02
N ILE A 178 -0.89 12.53 -2.07
CA ILE A 178 -1.34 11.35 -2.83
C ILE A 178 -1.45 10.16 -1.89
N TYR A 179 -2.64 9.57 -1.85
CA TYR A 179 -2.93 8.33 -1.12
C TYR A 179 -3.20 7.19 -2.09
N LEU A 180 -2.80 5.99 -1.69
CA LEU A 180 -3.26 4.72 -2.27
C LEU A 180 -4.15 4.03 -1.24
N TYR A 181 -5.33 3.58 -1.65
CA TYR A 181 -6.24 2.83 -0.79
C TYR A 181 -6.78 1.58 -1.51
N GLY A 182 -7.90 1.04 -1.04
CA GLY A 182 -8.54 -0.09 -1.68
C GLY A 182 -7.71 -1.36 -1.66
N SER A 183 -7.91 -2.20 -2.69
CA SER A 183 -7.38 -3.56 -2.68
C SER A 183 -5.85 -3.62 -2.66
N SER A 184 -5.19 -2.59 -3.19
CA SER A 184 -3.73 -2.49 -3.17
C SER A 184 -3.18 -2.29 -1.77
N ALA A 185 -3.81 -1.44 -0.96
CA ALA A 185 -3.41 -1.17 0.41
C ALA A 185 -3.86 -2.29 1.38
N LEU A 186 -4.99 -2.94 1.10
CA LEU A 186 -5.51 -4.07 1.88
C LEU A 186 -4.79 -5.42 1.62
N ASN A 187 -3.73 -5.43 0.82
CA ASN A 187 -3.03 -6.65 0.38
C ASN A 187 -3.95 -7.68 -0.29
N ASP A 188 -4.93 -7.21 -1.06
CA ASP A 188 -5.89 -8.04 -1.79
C ASP A 188 -5.95 -7.72 -3.30
N PHE A 189 -4.98 -6.98 -3.83
CA PHE A 189 -4.92 -6.68 -5.26
C PHE A 189 -4.77 -7.94 -6.11
N ARG A 190 -5.48 -7.99 -7.24
CA ARG A 190 -5.39 -9.07 -8.22
C ARG A 190 -5.35 -8.51 -9.63
N LEU A 191 -4.22 -8.72 -10.31
CA LEU A 191 -4.04 -8.27 -11.69
C LEU A 191 -5.15 -8.81 -12.60
N GLY A 192 -5.78 -7.93 -13.37
CA GLY A 192 -6.91 -8.26 -14.25
C GLY A 192 -8.29 -8.21 -13.57
N TRP A 193 -8.35 -8.04 -12.25
CA TRP A 193 -9.61 -7.81 -11.52
C TRP A 193 -9.62 -6.48 -10.79
N SER A 194 -8.57 -6.20 -10.04
CA SER A 194 -8.49 -5.07 -9.12
C SER A 194 -8.10 -3.78 -9.81
N ASP A 195 -8.65 -2.70 -9.30
CA ASP A 195 -8.21 -1.34 -9.54
C ASP A 195 -7.09 -0.93 -8.56
N ILE A 196 -6.40 0.15 -8.90
CA ILE A 196 -5.40 0.84 -8.09
C ILE A 196 -6.02 2.17 -7.66
N ASP A 197 -6.70 2.13 -6.52
CA ASP A 197 -7.46 3.27 -5.99
C ASP A 197 -6.53 4.35 -5.41
N ILE A 198 -6.62 5.56 -5.97
CA ILE A 198 -5.85 6.71 -5.51
C ILE A 198 -6.75 7.90 -5.14
N LEU A 199 -6.28 8.72 -4.21
CA LEU A 199 -6.86 10.03 -3.94
C LEU A 199 -5.75 11.06 -3.97
N VAL A 200 -5.92 12.10 -4.79
CA VAL A 200 -4.98 13.21 -4.87
C VAL A 200 -5.65 14.47 -4.35
N LEU A 201 -5.07 15.07 -3.31
CA LEU A 201 -5.57 16.30 -2.71
C LEU A 201 -4.56 17.42 -2.90
N THR A 202 -5.02 18.56 -3.40
CA THR A 202 -4.19 19.76 -3.57
C THR A 202 -4.59 20.89 -2.62
N GLU A 203 -3.67 21.77 -2.28
CA GLU A 203 -3.97 22.97 -1.49
C GLU A 203 -4.51 24.12 -2.37
N LYS A 204 -4.25 24.08 -3.67
CA LYS A 204 -4.77 25.03 -4.67
C LYS A 204 -5.59 24.31 -5.73
N GLN A 205 -6.57 25.01 -6.28
CA GLN A 205 -7.39 24.47 -7.37
C GLN A 205 -6.52 24.11 -8.56
N ILE A 206 -6.70 22.88 -9.06
CA ILE A 206 -6.04 22.37 -10.27
C ILE A 206 -6.42 23.29 -11.43
N SER A 207 -5.45 23.80 -12.18
CA SER A 207 -5.73 24.62 -13.37
C SER A 207 -6.33 23.80 -14.52
N GLU A 208 -6.93 24.46 -15.52
CA GLU A 208 -7.48 23.77 -16.68
C GLU A 208 -6.41 23.02 -17.48
N SER A 209 -5.22 23.59 -17.64
CA SER A 209 -4.09 22.94 -18.32
C SER A 209 -3.62 21.70 -17.56
N GLN A 210 -3.50 21.77 -16.24
CA GLN A 210 -3.16 20.61 -15.41
C GLN A 210 -4.23 19.52 -15.48
N ALA A 211 -5.51 19.90 -15.40
CA ALA A 211 -6.62 18.95 -15.50
C ALA A 211 -6.62 18.22 -16.85
N ASN A 212 -6.34 18.92 -17.95
CA ASN A 212 -6.23 18.32 -19.29
C ASN A 212 -5.02 17.37 -19.43
N LEU A 213 -3.91 17.64 -18.74
CA LEU A 213 -2.79 16.70 -18.68
C LEU A 213 -3.14 15.45 -17.85
N LEU A 214 -3.71 15.64 -16.66
CA LEU A 214 -4.06 14.57 -15.74
C LEU A 214 -5.13 13.65 -16.31
N VAL A 215 -6.19 14.18 -16.93
CA VAL A 215 -7.27 13.35 -17.48
C VAL A 215 -6.74 12.37 -18.53
N ASN A 216 -5.70 12.75 -19.29
CA ASN A 216 -5.08 11.91 -20.32
C ASN A 216 -3.85 11.12 -19.84
N LEU A 217 -3.39 11.33 -18.60
CA LEU A 217 -2.10 10.85 -18.13
C LEU A 217 -1.92 9.33 -18.26
N ARG A 218 -2.94 8.54 -17.90
CA ARG A 218 -2.93 7.07 -18.02
C ARG A 218 -2.62 6.61 -19.45
N ARG A 219 -3.14 7.33 -20.46
CA ARG A 219 -2.92 7.03 -21.88
C ARG A 219 -1.53 7.46 -22.33
N THR A 220 -1.09 8.65 -21.94
CA THR A 220 0.23 9.17 -22.27
C THR A 220 1.32 8.24 -21.74
N MET A 221 1.27 7.90 -20.46
CA MET A 221 2.26 7.00 -19.85
C MET A 221 2.24 5.60 -20.48
N LEU A 222 1.06 5.09 -20.84
CA LEU A 222 0.95 3.80 -21.52
C LEU A 222 1.46 3.84 -22.97
N ALA A 223 1.40 4.97 -23.66
CA ALA A 223 2.00 5.12 -24.98
C ALA A 223 3.54 5.04 -24.90
N ASP A 224 4.12 5.59 -23.83
CA ASP A 224 5.56 5.56 -23.57
C ASP A 224 6.03 4.18 -23.05
N GLU A 225 5.19 3.49 -22.28
CA GLU A 225 5.44 2.14 -21.76
C GLU A 225 4.30 1.16 -22.13
N PRO A 226 4.21 0.69 -23.39
CA PRO A 226 3.08 -0.12 -23.88
C PRO A 226 2.85 -1.44 -23.14
N ASP A 227 3.91 -2.00 -22.55
CA ASP A 227 3.87 -3.27 -21.83
C ASP A 227 3.42 -3.11 -20.37
N ASN A 228 3.19 -1.88 -19.88
CA ASN A 228 2.76 -1.64 -18.51
C ASN A 228 1.31 -2.14 -18.30
N LEU A 229 1.14 -3.10 -17.41
CA LEU A 229 -0.14 -3.75 -17.14
C LEU A 229 -1.05 -2.98 -16.17
N TYR A 230 -0.56 -1.90 -15.55
CA TYR A 230 -1.18 -1.27 -14.38
C TYR A 230 -1.74 0.12 -14.65
N TYR A 231 -1.19 0.90 -15.58
CA TYR A 231 -1.62 2.29 -15.79
C TYR A 231 -3.11 2.45 -16.08
N ARG A 232 -3.72 1.48 -16.77
CA ARG A 232 -5.18 1.48 -17.03
C ARG A 232 -6.03 1.20 -15.78
N SER A 233 -5.45 0.58 -14.76
CA SER A 233 -6.15 0.15 -13.56
C SER A 233 -6.24 1.26 -12.49
N PHE A 234 -5.59 2.41 -12.69
CA PHE A 234 -5.70 3.51 -11.72
C PHE A 234 -7.10 4.11 -11.74
N GLU A 235 -7.73 4.18 -10.57
CA GLU A 235 -9.03 4.81 -10.36
C GLU A 235 -8.95 5.80 -9.21
N GLY A 236 -9.83 6.80 -9.20
CA GLY A 236 -9.87 7.79 -8.15
C GLY A 236 -10.19 9.19 -8.63
N ALA A 237 -9.87 10.15 -7.77
CA ALA A 237 -10.11 11.57 -8.04
C ALA A 237 -8.96 12.45 -7.58
N MET A 238 -8.86 13.60 -8.24
CA MET A 238 -7.92 14.66 -7.93
C MET A 238 -8.70 15.97 -7.78
N LEU A 239 -8.59 16.60 -6.62
CA LEU A 239 -9.33 17.79 -6.26
C LEU A 239 -8.66 18.53 -5.09
N THR A 240 -9.14 19.71 -4.75
CA THR A 240 -8.66 20.43 -3.58
C THR A 240 -9.06 19.74 -2.28
N ARG A 241 -8.17 19.79 -1.30
CA ARG A 241 -8.43 19.34 0.06
C ARG A 241 -9.65 20.02 0.67
N SER A 242 -9.80 21.34 0.49
CA SER A 242 -10.93 22.10 1.03
C SER A 242 -12.26 21.63 0.44
N ALA A 243 -12.33 21.39 -0.88
CA ALA A 243 -13.55 20.87 -1.51
C ALA A 243 -13.86 19.44 -1.07
N PHE A 244 -12.83 18.57 -0.95
CA PHE A 244 -13.01 17.21 -0.45
C PHE A 244 -13.59 17.17 0.97
N LEU A 245 -13.06 18.01 1.88
CA LEU A 245 -13.53 18.08 3.27
C LEU A 245 -14.94 18.69 3.38
N ALA A 246 -15.25 19.70 2.58
CA ALA A 246 -16.54 20.39 2.60
C ALA A 246 -17.62 19.70 1.73
N ASN A 247 -17.27 18.66 0.96
CA ASN A 247 -18.10 18.11 -0.12
C ASN A 247 -18.62 19.18 -1.11
N ALA A 248 -17.78 20.19 -1.39
CA ALA A 248 -18.10 21.34 -2.23
C ALA A 248 -17.73 21.09 -3.70
N ASP A 249 -18.20 21.99 -4.58
CA ASP A 249 -17.85 21.95 -6.00
C ASP A 249 -16.40 22.39 -6.22
N ASP A 250 -15.73 21.77 -7.19
CA ASP A 250 -14.33 22.03 -7.55
C ASP A 250 -14.00 21.51 -8.94
N ARG A 251 -12.86 21.89 -9.52
CA ARG A 251 -12.32 21.23 -10.72
C ARG A 251 -11.76 19.87 -10.34
N VAL A 252 -12.55 18.82 -10.53
CA VAL A 252 -12.17 17.44 -10.25
C VAL A 252 -11.68 16.75 -11.51
N VAL A 253 -10.51 16.13 -11.46
CA VAL A 253 -10.11 15.11 -12.43
C VAL A 253 -10.54 13.75 -11.89
N TYR A 254 -11.40 13.06 -12.60
CA TYR A 254 -11.92 11.75 -12.22
C TYR A 254 -11.42 10.66 -13.16
N TRP A 255 -10.97 9.54 -12.58
CA TRP A 255 -10.68 8.29 -13.27
C TRP A 255 -11.56 7.18 -12.69
N GLY A 256 -12.28 6.45 -13.54
CA GLY A 256 -12.98 5.25 -13.09
C GLY A 256 -13.37 4.31 -14.23
N THR A 257 -14.11 3.26 -13.89
CA THR A 257 -14.60 2.24 -14.82
C THR A 257 -15.45 2.80 -15.97
N SER A 258 -16.14 3.93 -15.74
CA SER A 258 -16.93 4.65 -16.75
C SER A 258 -16.10 5.58 -17.63
N GLY A 259 -14.78 5.59 -17.47
CA GLY A 259 -13.83 6.44 -18.18
C GLY A 259 -13.27 7.58 -17.32
N GLU A 260 -12.45 8.40 -17.96
CA GLU A 260 -11.85 9.61 -17.41
C GLU A 260 -12.60 10.87 -17.85
N ARG A 261 -12.74 11.85 -16.94
CA ARG A 261 -13.40 13.13 -17.22
C ARG A 261 -12.98 14.20 -16.23
N ILE A 262 -13.16 15.45 -16.64
CA ILE A 262 -13.16 16.60 -15.73
C ILE A 262 -14.62 16.84 -15.32
N THR A 263 -14.87 17.01 -14.03
CA THR A 263 -16.22 17.17 -13.45
C THR A 263 -16.17 18.15 -12.28
N ASP A 264 -17.34 18.62 -11.82
CA ASP A 264 -17.39 19.66 -10.79
C ASP A 264 -17.44 19.11 -9.36
N ARG A 265 -17.56 17.79 -9.17
CA ARG A 265 -17.76 17.18 -7.86
C ARG A 265 -17.30 15.73 -7.77
N TYR A 266 -16.77 15.36 -6.61
CA TYR A 266 -16.45 13.99 -6.23
C TYR A 266 -16.91 13.72 -4.81
N LEU A 267 -17.49 12.54 -4.58
CA LEU A 267 -17.90 12.08 -3.27
C LEU A 267 -17.31 10.69 -3.04
N LEU A 268 -16.47 10.59 -2.02
CA LEU A 268 -16.03 9.30 -1.50
C LEU A 268 -17.06 8.79 -0.49
N ASP A 269 -17.56 7.59 -0.69
CA ASP A 269 -18.52 6.95 0.21
C ASP A 269 -17.87 6.58 1.56
N GLY A 270 -18.68 6.13 2.52
CA GLY A 270 -18.24 5.73 3.84
C GLY A 270 -17.23 4.58 3.80
N PHE A 271 -17.35 3.64 2.86
CA PHE A 271 -16.41 2.52 2.75
C PHE A 271 -15.02 3.03 2.35
N GLY A 272 -14.95 3.84 1.30
CA GLY A 272 -13.70 4.44 0.83
C GLY A 272 -13.10 5.39 1.86
N LYS A 273 -13.92 6.16 2.59
CA LYS A 273 -13.45 7.03 3.69
C LYS A 273 -12.85 6.22 4.83
N THR A 274 -13.49 5.13 5.27
CA THR A 274 -12.93 4.26 6.30
C THR A 274 -11.63 3.60 5.84
N GLU A 275 -11.57 3.10 4.60
CA GLU A 275 -10.31 2.56 4.04
C GLU A 275 -9.21 3.62 3.97
N LEU A 276 -9.55 4.85 3.56
CA LEU A 276 -8.63 5.96 3.49
C LEU A 276 -8.03 6.28 4.87
N ILE A 277 -8.84 6.26 5.92
CA ILE A 277 -8.39 6.56 7.28
C ILE A 277 -7.57 5.40 7.87
N GLU A 278 -8.05 4.17 7.74
CA GLU A 278 -7.52 3.03 8.49
C GLU A 278 -6.41 2.26 7.77
N SER A 279 -6.44 2.23 6.43
CA SER A 279 -5.67 1.27 5.65
C SER A 279 -4.90 1.87 4.48
N SER A 280 -5.09 3.15 4.15
CA SER A 280 -4.37 3.77 3.03
C SER A 280 -2.88 3.90 3.29
N LEU A 281 -2.13 4.04 2.19
CA LEU A 281 -0.71 4.35 2.18
C LEU A 281 -0.54 5.80 1.71
N LEU A 282 0.21 6.60 2.46
CA LEU A 282 0.66 7.90 1.99
C LEU A 282 1.80 7.68 0.98
N LEU A 283 1.66 8.19 -0.24
CA LEU A 283 2.68 8.03 -1.29
C LEU A 283 3.45 9.31 -1.58
N TYR A 284 2.83 10.47 -1.33
CA TYR A 284 3.43 11.78 -1.55
C TYR A 284 2.73 12.84 -0.69
N GLY A 285 3.46 13.88 -0.26
CA GLY A 285 2.89 15.05 0.42
C GLY A 285 2.75 14.88 1.93
N LYS A 286 1.77 15.58 2.51
CA LYS A 286 1.56 15.68 3.97
C LYS A 286 0.39 14.80 4.39
N ASP A 287 0.55 14.07 5.48
CA ASP A 287 -0.51 13.22 6.00
C ASP A 287 -1.63 14.07 6.62
N ILE A 288 -2.85 13.95 6.10
CA ILE A 288 -4.05 14.64 6.59
C ILE A 288 -5.07 13.66 7.18
N ARG A 289 -4.75 12.36 7.25
CA ARG A 289 -5.72 11.34 7.69
C ARG A 289 -6.23 11.59 9.10
N LYS A 290 -5.41 12.18 9.97
CA LYS A 290 -5.76 12.61 11.33
C LYS A 290 -6.86 13.70 11.37
N GLU A 291 -7.10 14.38 10.26
CA GLU A 291 -8.10 15.44 10.15
C GLU A 291 -9.42 14.96 9.54
N LEU A 292 -9.45 13.74 8.98
CA LEU A 292 -10.62 13.19 8.35
C LEU A 292 -11.65 12.75 9.40
N ARG A 293 -12.90 13.14 9.21
CA ARG A 293 -14.01 12.64 10.03
C ARG A 293 -14.27 11.18 9.68
N TYR A 294 -14.20 10.31 10.68
CA TYR A 294 -14.59 8.92 10.55
C TYR A 294 -16.10 8.79 10.26
N PRO A 295 -16.54 7.98 9.27
CA PRO A 295 -17.96 7.75 9.02
C PRO A 295 -18.64 7.08 10.21
N ASP A 296 -19.79 7.58 10.65
CA ASP A 296 -20.54 6.90 11.71
C ASP A 296 -21.24 5.63 11.18
N LEU A 297 -21.72 4.78 12.09
CA LEU A 297 -22.38 3.53 11.73
C LEU A 297 -23.64 3.77 10.86
N HIS A 298 -24.38 4.84 11.10
CA HIS A 298 -25.57 5.16 10.31
C HIS A 298 -25.21 5.53 8.87
N GLU A 299 -24.14 6.29 8.66
CA GLU A 299 -23.59 6.58 7.33
C GLU A 299 -23.14 5.30 6.61
N LEU A 300 -22.41 4.42 7.30
CA LEU A 300 -22.00 3.13 6.73
C LEU A 300 -23.22 2.27 6.35
N TYR A 301 -24.26 2.24 7.18
CA TYR A 301 -25.49 1.50 6.89
C TYR A 301 -26.27 2.10 5.71
N ALA A 302 -26.32 3.44 5.60
CA ALA A 302 -26.92 4.11 4.46
C ALA A 302 -26.19 3.77 3.15
N ASP A 303 -24.86 3.67 3.19
CA ASP A 303 -24.07 3.25 2.02
C ASP A 303 -24.25 1.77 1.70
N VAL A 304 -24.36 0.88 2.70
CA VAL A 304 -24.76 -0.53 2.48
C VAL A 304 -26.14 -0.60 1.83
N ASN A 305 -27.13 0.17 2.30
CA ASN A 305 -28.48 0.18 1.73
C ASN A 305 -28.48 0.68 0.27
N ARG A 306 -27.67 1.70 -0.05
CA ARG A 306 -27.49 2.19 -1.43
C ARG A 306 -26.88 1.12 -2.33
N HIS A 307 -25.88 0.40 -1.81
CA HIS A 307 -25.25 -0.70 -2.53
C HIS A 307 -26.21 -1.88 -2.71
N TYR A 308 -26.98 -2.25 -1.69
CA TYR A 308 -28.06 -3.23 -1.76
C TYR A 308 -29.07 -2.91 -2.86
N LYS A 309 -29.55 -1.66 -2.94
CA LYS A 309 -30.45 -1.21 -4.01
C LYS A 309 -29.81 -1.33 -5.40
N THR A 310 -28.50 -1.09 -5.51
CA THR A 310 -27.74 -1.27 -6.76
C THR A 310 -27.69 -2.74 -7.16
N ILE A 311 -27.37 -3.64 -6.22
CA ILE A 311 -27.39 -5.10 -6.43
C ILE A 311 -28.77 -5.57 -6.88
N ARG A 312 -29.83 -5.15 -6.20
CA ARG A 312 -31.22 -5.51 -6.57
C ARG A 312 -31.62 -5.03 -7.95
N LYS A 313 -31.14 -3.86 -8.35
CA LYS A 313 -31.50 -3.27 -9.64
C LYS A 313 -30.73 -3.93 -10.79
N TYR A 314 -29.42 -4.11 -10.65
CA TYR A 314 -28.57 -4.46 -11.78
C TYR A 314 -28.11 -5.92 -11.80
N ALA A 315 -28.10 -6.62 -10.67
CA ALA A 315 -27.63 -8.00 -10.59
C ALA A 315 -28.76 -9.04 -10.72
N GLN A 316 -29.90 -8.67 -11.31
CA GLN A 316 -30.99 -9.61 -11.63
C GLN A 316 -30.62 -10.52 -12.80
N SER A 317 -29.84 -9.99 -13.74
CA SER A 317 -29.18 -10.73 -14.80
C SER A 317 -27.69 -10.43 -14.73
N THR A 318 -26.87 -11.44 -14.96
CA THR A 318 -25.42 -11.34 -14.85
C THR A 318 -24.79 -11.54 -16.21
N GLY A 319 -23.73 -10.79 -16.50
CA GLY A 319 -23.05 -10.90 -17.78
C GLY A 319 -22.17 -12.15 -17.87
N ARG A 320 -21.92 -12.60 -19.10
CA ARG A 320 -20.98 -13.68 -19.43
C ARG A 320 -19.51 -13.25 -19.31
N ASN A 321 -19.10 -12.85 -18.10
CA ASN A 321 -17.74 -12.44 -17.75
C ASN A 321 -17.47 -12.70 -16.26
N PHE A 322 -16.21 -12.88 -15.89
CA PHE A 322 -15.87 -13.22 -14.50
C PHE A 322 -16.17 -12.10 -13.49
N TYR A 323 -16.36 -10.85 -13.90
CA TYR A 323 -16.70 -9.76 -12.96
C TYR A 323 -18.09 -9.94 -12.34
N SER A 324 -18.98 -10.74 -12.96
CA SER A 324 -20.29 -11.07 -12.39
C SER A 324 -20.20 -11.78 -11.03
N PHE A 325 -19.11 -12.49 -10.74
CA PHE A 325 -18.86 -13.05 -9.39
C PHE A 325 -18.66 -11.96 -8.32
N GLY A 326 -18.32 -10.73 -8.73
CA GLY A 326 -18.12 -9.59 -7.84
C GLY A 326 -19.33 -9.29 -6.95
N TRP A 327 -20.55 -9.50 -7.46
CA TRP A 327 -21.76 -9.28 -6.68
C TRP A 327 -21.85 -10.13 -5.41
N LEU A 328 -21.41 -11.40 -5.46
CA LEU A 328 -21.41 -12.27 -4.29
C LEU A 328 -20.37 -11.80 -3.25
N LEU A 329 -19.23 -11.29 -3.72
CA LEU A 329 -18.18 -10.76 -2.86
C LEU A 329 -18.61 -9.44 -2.20
N ASP A 330 -19.31 -8.59 -2.95
CA ASP A 330 -19.82 -7.32 -2.47
C ASP A 330 -20.93 -7.52 -1.43
N ILE A 331 -21.86 -8.46 -1.65
CA ILE A 331 -22.85 -8.86 -0.64
C ILE A 331 -22.17 -9.37 0.64
N SER A 332 -21.17 -10.25 0.50
CA SER A 332 -20.41 -10.77 1.65
C SER A 332 -19.78 -9.64 2.46
N ARG A 333 -19.20 -8.64 1.76
CA ARG A 333 -18.59 -7.47 2.37
C ARG A 333 -19.62 -6.58 3.06
N CYS A 334 -20.75 -6.31 2.43
CA CYS A 334 -21.85 -5.56 3.04
C CYS A 334 -22.35 -6.22 4.33
N ILE A 335 -22.59 -7.53 4.34
CA ILE A 335 -23.04 -8.24 5.55
C ILE A 335 -21.98 -8.16 6.66
N TYR A 336 -20.69 -8.30 6.33
CA TYR A 336 -19.62 -8.15 7.32
C TYR A 336 -19.63 -6.76 7.97
N ILE A 337 -19.83 -5.71 7.18
CA ILE A 337 -19.89 -4.32 7.66
C ILE A 337 -21.08 -4.15 8.61
N LEU A 338 -22.27 -4.62 8.23
CA LEU A 338 -23.46 -4.54 9.08
C LEU A 338 -23.26 -5.22 10.43
N ARG A 339 -22.57 -6.36 10.47
CA ARG A 339 -22.37 -7.12 11.72
C ARG A 339 -21.24 -6.62 12.60
N THR A 340 -20.24 -5.95 12.02
CA THR A 340 -18.98 -5.65 12.75
C THR A 340 -18.63 -4.18 12.82
N GLY A 341 -19.23 -3.34 11.97
CA GLY A 341 -18.83 -1.95 11.77
C GLY A 341 -17.44 -1.78 11.15
N LYS A 342 -16.80 -2.85 10.66
CA LYS A 342 -15.43 -2.82 10.14
C LYS A 342 -15.38 -3.08 8.64
N ILE A 343 -14.38 -2.50 7.98
CA ILE A 343 -14.11 -2.73 6.57
C ILE A 343 -12.99 -3.78 6.41
N ILE A 344 -13.23 -4.77 5.55
CA ILE A 344 -12.24 -5.74 5.11
C ILE A 344 -12.29 -5.93 3.59
N SER A 345 -11.28 -6.58 3.03
CA SER A 345 -11.21 -6.88 1.60
C SER A 345 -12.27 -7.87 1.13
N LYS A 346 -12.59 -7.85 -0.17
CA LYS A 346 -13.59 -8.74 -0.80
C LYS A 346 -13.26 -10.21 -0.54
N THR A 347 -11.99 -10.60 -0.66
CA THR A 347 -11.55 -11.98 -0.41
C THR A 347 -11.81 -12.41 1.04
N LYS A 348 -11.41 -11.58 2.02
CA LYS A 348 -11.62 -11.89 3.45
C LYS A 348 -13.10 -11.94 3.82
N ALA A 349 -13.91 -11.05 3.26
CA ALA A 349 -15.34 -11.03 3.50
C ALA A 349 -16.04 -12.30 3.00
N ALA A 350 -15.68 -12.75 1.79
CA ALA A 350 -16.22 -14.00 1.24
C ALA A 350 -15.78 -15.24 2.04
N GLU A 351 -14.52 -15.29 2.48
CA GLU A 351 -14.04 -16.36 3.38
C GLU A 351 -14.82 -16.39 4.70
N TRP A 352 -15.03 -15.24 5.31
CA TRP A 352 -15.83 -15.11 6.52
C TRP A 352 -17.30 -15.51 6.29
N ALA A 353 -17.90 -15.11 5.17
CA ALA A 353 -19.29 -15.45 4.84
C ALA A 353 -19.48 -16.97 4.63
N LEU A 354 -18.48 -17.66 4.05
CA LEU A 354 -18.46 -19.12 3.94
C LEU A 354 -18.34 -19.77 5.33
N GLN A 355 -17.42 -19.30 6.18
CA GLN A 355 -17.23 -19.83 7.54
C GLN A 355 -18.49 -19.70 8.41
N ASN A 356 -19.31 -18.67 8.16
CA ASN A 356 -20.54 -18.40 8.90
C ASN A 356 -21.81 -18.90 8.19
N ASN A 357 -21.67 -19.68 7.10
CA ASN A 357 -22.80 -20.23 6.32
C ASN A 357 -23.83 -19.19 5.89
N LEU A 358 -23.38 -18.01 5.45
CA LEU A 358 -24.27 -16.88 5.13
C LEU A 358 -24.79 -16.90 3.70
N CYS A 359 -24.00 -17.40 2.75
CA CYS A 359 -24.42 -17.47 1.36
C CYS A 359 -25.32 -18.70 1.14
N PRO A 360 -26.55 -18.54 0.61
CA PRO A 360 -27.44 -19.66 0.34
C PRO A 360 -26.88 -20.66 -0.69
N ASP A 361 -25.91 -20.23 -1.50
CA ASP A 361 -25.24 -21.06 -2.50
C ASP A 361 -23.73 -21.10 -2.24
N VAL A 362 -23.31 -22.11 -1.48
CA VAL A 362 -21.91 -22.32 -1.09
C VAL A 362 -21.02 -22.54 -2.31
N HIS A 363 -21.52 -23.23 -3.34
CA HIS A 363 -20.77 -23.50 -4.55
C HIS A 363 -20.48 -22.20 -5.32
N ALA A 364 -21.46 -21.32 -5.45
CA ALA A 364 -21.31 -20.04 -6.12
C ALA A 364 -20.29 -19.13 -5.41
N LEU A 365 -20.39 -18.98 -4.08
CA LEU A 365 -19.45 -18.13 -3.33
C LEU A 365 -18.03 -18.72 -3.30
N THR A 366 -17.90 -20.05 -3.22
CA THR A 366 -16.60 -20.74 -3.33
C THR A 366 -15.97 -20.50 -4.70
N THR A 367 -16.77 -20.59 -5.77
CA THR A 367 -16.32 -20.31 -7.14
C THR A 367 -15.91 -18.85 -7.29
N ALA A 368 -16.71 -17.90 -6.79
CA ALA A 368 -16.38 -16.48 -6.77
C ALA A 368 -15.04 -16.21 -6.08
N LEU A 369 -14.79 -16.87 -4.94
CA LEU A 369 -13.54 -16.75 -4.19
C LEU A 369 -12.34 -17.31 -4.98
N ASN A 370 -12.51 -18.46 -5.63
CA ASN A 370 -11.47 -19.07 -6.46
C ASN A 370 -11.11 -18.20 -7.67
N VAL A 371 -12.13 -17.66 -8.35
CA VAL A 371 -11.96 -16.71 -9.46
C VAL A 371 -11.25 -15.45 -8.98
N ARG A 372 -11.70 -14.88 -7.85
CA ARG A 372 -11.09 -13.68 -7.28
C ARG A 372 -9.64 -13.90 -6.88
N LYS A 373 -9.26 -15.06 -6.34
CA LYS A 373 -7.87 -15.34 -5.96
C LYS A 373 -6.93 -15.43 -7.17
N CYS A 374 -7.43 -15.90 -8.32
CA CYS A 374 -6.62 -16.16 -9.51
C CYS A 374 -7.32 -15.73 -10.81
N PRO A 375 -7.68 -14.44 -11.00
CA PRO A 375 -8.53 -14.02 -12.11
C PRO A 375 -7.92 -14.30 -13.48
N LEU A 376 -6.60 -14.17 -13.63
CA LEU A 376 -5.90 -14.46 -14.89
C LEU A 376 -6.04 -15.91 -15.34
N LYS A 377 -6.20 -16.87 -14.40
CA LYS A 377 -6.46 -18.27 -14.72
C LYS A 377 -7.81 -18.44 -15.44
N TYR A 378 -8.79 -17.62 -15.09
CA TYR A 378 -10.16 -17.73 -15.59
C TYR A 378 -10.50 -16.72 -16.70
N ARG A 379 -9.54 -15.87 -17.10
CA ARG A 379 -9.76 -14.77 -18.06
C ARG A 379 -10.34 -15.21 -19.42
N TYR A 380 -10.11 -16.46 -19.80
CA TYR A 380 -10.61 -17.06 -21.04
C TYR A 380 -11.30 -18.40 -20.80
N ASP A 381 -11.69 -18.68 -19.56
CA ASP A 381 -12.32 -19.95 -19.20
C ASP A 381 -13.80 -19.93 -19.54
N LYS A 382 -14.18 -20.69 -20.57
CA LYS A 382 -15.53 -20.68 -21.13
C LYS A 382 -16.57 -21.14 -20.10
N ASP A 383 -16.26 -22.20 -19.36
CA ASP A 383 -17.19 -22.80 -18.39
C ASP A 383 -17.44 -21.84 -17.21
N THR A 384 -16.39 -21.17 -16.72
CA THR A 384 -16.53 -20.12 -15.71
C THR A 384 -17.41 -18.97 -16.20
N PHE A 385 -17.32 -18.60 -17.48
CA PHE A 385 -18.11 -17.51 -18.05
C PHE A 385 -19.56 -17.91 -18.28
N ASP A 386 -19.78 -19.13 -18.76
CA ASP A 386 -21.11 -19.71 -18.93
C ASP A 386 -21.80 -19.81 -17.56
N TYR A 387 -21.07 -20.20 -16.50
CA TYR A 387 -21.61 -20.18 -15.14
C TYR A 387 -21.86 -18.77 -14.61
N ALA A 388 -20.96 -17.83 -14.87
CA ALA A 388 -21.09 -16.43 -14.45
C ALA A 388 -22.37 -15.77 -14.99
N GLU A 389 -22.82 -16.17 -16.18
CA GLU A 389 -24.06 -15.69 -16.80
C GLU A 389 -25.32 -16.16 -16.05
N THR A 390 -25.25 -17.30 -15.35
CA THR A 390 -26.39 -17.88 -14.61
C THR A 390 -26.54 -17.37 -13.16
N LEU A 391 -25.65 -16.48 -12.70
CA LEU A 391 -25.58 -16.08 -11.29
C LEU A 391 -26.73 -15.19 -10.81
N GLY A 392 -27.50 -14.58 -11.71
CA GLY A 392 -28.54 -13.59 -11.36
C GLY A 392 -29.45 -14.03 -10.22
N GLU A 393 -30.08 -15.20 -10.32
CA GLU A 393 -30.96 -15.72 -9.27
C GLU A 393 -30.22 -15.97 -7.95
N ILE A 394 -29.01 -16.53 -8.02
CA ILE A 394 -28.16 -16.81 -6.85
C ILE A 394 -27.79 -15.51 -6.13
N VAL A 395 -27.42 -14.47 -6.87
CA VAL A 395 -27.11 -13.14 -6.34
C VAL A 395 -28.33 -12.55 -5.65
N GLN A 396 -29.52 -12.66 -6.26
CA GLN A 396 -30.75 -12.15 -5.63
C GLN A 396 -31.10 -12.91 -4.33
N ARG A 397 -30.94 -14.24 -4.29
CA ARG A 397 -31.14 -15.01 -3.05
C ARG A 397 -30.15 -14.61 -1.96
N PHE A 398 -28.90 -14.31 -2.31
CA PHE A 398 -27.94 -13.81 -1.32
C PHE A 398 -28.25 -12.37 -0.88
N ALA A 399 -28.78 -11.54 -1.78
CA ALA A 399 -29.27 -10.21 -1.45
C ALA A 399 -30.48 -10.26 -0.49
N ASP A 400 -31.30 -11.33 -0.50
CA ASP A 400 -32.35 -11.54 0.51
C ASP A 400 -31.77 -11.68 1.92
N VAL A 401 -30.59 -12.27 2.06
CA VAL A 401 -29.87 -12.36 3.35
C VAL A 401 -29.42 -10.97 3.78
N LEU A 402 -28.80 -10.20 2.87
CA LEU A 402 -28.40 -8.82 3.16
C LEU A 402 -29.59 -7.93 3.55
N GLU A 403 -30.75 -8.11 2.91
CA GLU A 403 -31.96 -7.38 3.28
C GLU A 403 -32.42 -7.68 4.71
N LYS A 404 -32.35 -8.94 5.13
CA LYS A 404 -32.69 -9.33 6.52
C LYS A 404 -31.77 -8.67 7.53
N GLU A 405 -30.47 -8.58 7.23
CA GLU A 405 -29.49 -7.90 8.09
C GLU A 405 -29.78 -6.39 8.17
N LEU A 406 -30.12 -5.75 7.04
CA LEU A 406 -30.52 -4.34 7.02
C LEU A 406 -31.76 -4.08 7.89
N LYS A 407 -32.79 -4.92 7.77
CA LYS A 407 -34.04 -4.80 8.55
C LYS A 407 -33.87 -5.09 10.05
N ALA A 408 -32.80 -5.78 10.45
CA ALA A 408 -32.53 -6.06 11.86
C ALA A 408 -31.85 -4.88 12.59
N ILE A 409 -31.44 -3.87 11.84
CA ILE A 409 -30.72 -2.68 12.31
C ILE A 409 -31.63 -1.45 12.34
N GLU A 410 -32.69 -1.43 11.50
CA GLU A 410 -33.84 -0.52 11.59
C GLU A 410 -34.67 -0.80 12.84
#